data_AF-K1T791-F1
#
_entry.id   AF-K1T791-F1
#
_cell.length_a   1.000
_cell.length_b   1.000
_cell.length_c   1.000
_cell.angle_alpha   90.00
_cell.angle_beta   90.00
_cell.angle_gamma   90.00
#
_symmetry.space_group_name_H-M   'P 1'
#
loop_
_entity.id
_entity.type
_entity.pdbx_description
1 polymer ?
#
loop_
_entity_poly.entity_id
_entity_poly.type
_entity_poly.pdbx_seq_one_letter_code
_entity_poly.pdbx_strand_id
1 'polypeptide(L)'
;MENILGKKLDVPTGDGGLLAERWLGFYPEKKYLVGIIPHFKEQDHPVVKKLLDNYDNSTLIDLKENPKKVVEKIGECEYIISSSLHGMIVADSFHIPNMHITLTNNMFGDGNK
;
A
#
# COMPACT_ATOMS: atom_id res chain seq x y z
N MET A 1 12.57 -6.21 12.32
CA MET A 1 12.15 -6.25 13.73
C MET A 1 13.27 -6.75 14.66
N GLU A 2 13.88 -7.91 14.39
CA GLU A 2 15.01 -8.44 15.19
C GLU A 2 16.19 -7.47 15.32
N ASN A 3 16.60 -6.81 14.22
CA ASN A 3 17.66 -5.79 14.25
C ASN A 3 17.34 -4.62 15.19
N ILE A 4 16.07 -4.23 15.30
CA ILE A 4 15.63 -3.16 16.20
C ILE A 4 15.64 -3.65 17.65
N LEU A 5 15.23 -4.90 17.87
CA LEU A 5 15.14 -5.52 19.20
C LEU A 5 16.48 -6.04 19.72
N GLY A 6 17.51 -6.11 18.89
CA GLY A 6 18.83 -6.64 19.25
C GLY A 6 18.82 -8.12 19.65
N LYS A 7 17.76 -8.87 19.31
CA LYS A 7 17.60 -10.28 19.63
C LYS A 7 16.85 -11.03 18.55
N LYS A 8 17.15 -12.32 18.41
CA LYS A 8 16.36 -13.24 17.59
C LYS A 8 15.00 -13.50 18.24
N LEU A 9 13.97 -13.60 17.40
CA LEU A 9 12.63 -13.98 17.78
C LEU A 9 12.42 -15.45 17.43
N ASP A 10 12.04 -16.26 18.41
CA ASP A 10 11.71 -17.68 18.22
C ASP A 10 10.19 -17.88 18.13
N VAL A 11 9.53 -17.01 17.36
CA VAL A 11 8.09 -17.04 17.11
C VAL A 11 7.81 -16.54 15.69
N PRO A 12 6.77 -17.03 15.01
CA PRO A 12 6.31 -16.44 13.76
C PRO A 12 5.91 -14.97 13.98
N THR A 13 6.40 -14.07 13.13
CA THR A 13 6.06 -12.64 13.14
C THR A 13 5.29 -12.27 11.88
N GLY A 14 4.29 -11.40 12.03
CA GLY A 14 3.61 -10.76 10.90
C GLY A 14 4.36 -9.54 10.36
N ASP A 15 3.83 -8.96 9.28
CA ASP A 15 4.32 -7.68 8.76
C ASP A 15 3.95 -6.54 9.72
N GLY A 16 4.91 -5.66 10.03
CA GLY A 16 4.69 -4.52 10.92
C GLY A 16 3.78 -3.44 10.31
N GLY A 17 3.63 -3.41 8.99
CA GLY A 17 2.74 -2.51 8.27
C GLY A 17 1.27 -2.70 8.61
N LEU A 18 0.88 -3.84 9.19
CA LEU A 18 -0.46 -4.04 9.76
C LEU A 18 -0.77 -3.13 10.95
N LEU A 19 0.24 -2.43 11.50
CA LEU A 19 0.10 -1.44 12.57
C LEU A 19 0.19 0.00 12.05
N ALA A 20 0.14 0.22 10.73
CA ALA A 20 0.29 1.54 10.12
C ALA A 20 -0.84 2.51 10.51
N GLU A 21 -2.07 2.03 10.69
CA GLU A 21 -3.21 2.78 11.20
C GLU A 21 -2.96 3.31 12.62
N ARG A 22 -2.39 2.48 13.49
CA ARG A 22 -2.03 2.86 14.87
C ARG A 22 -0.87 3.84 14.88
N TRP A 23 0.11 3.62 14.01
CA TRP A 23 1.25 4.51 13.87
C TRP A 23 0.84 5.89 13.35
N LEU A 24 -0.14 5.97 12.44
CA LEU A 24 -0.69 7.24 11.97
C LEU A 24 -1.40 7.99 13.10
N GLY A 25 -2.11 7.26 13.97
CA GLY A 25 -2.70 7.78 15.21
C GLY A 25 -4.08 8.43 15.05
N PHE A 26 -4.63 8.41 13.83
CA PHE A 26 -5.99 8.84 13.51
C PHE A 26 -6.48 8.13 12.25
N TYR A 27 -7.80 8.17 12.02
CA TYR A 27 -8.42 7.68 10.78
C TYR A 27 -8.70 8.87 9.86
N PRO A 28 -8.07 8.95 8.68
CA PRO A 28 -8.36 10.01 7.71
C PRO A 28 -9.80 9.95 7.22
N GLU A 29 -10.40 11.11 6.94
CA GLU A 29 -11.68 11.18 6.25
C GLU A 29 -11.56 10.66 4.82
N LYS A 30 -12.59 9.97 4.32
CA LYS A 30 -12.60 9.44 2.96
C LYS A 30 -12.73 10.58 1.95
N LYS A 31 -11.78 10.64 1.01
CA LYS A 31 -11.74 11.63 -0.07
C LYS A 31 -11.80 10.99 -1.45
N TYR A 32 -11.34 9.76 -1.57
CA TYR A 32 -11.19 9.05 -2.85
C TYR A 32 -11.99 7.76 -2.84
N LEU A 33 -12.68 7.48 -3.94
CA LEU A 33 -13.38 6.22 -4.11
C LEU A 33 -12.37 5.07 -4.26
N VAL A 34 -11.37 5.25 -5.13
CA VAL A 34 -10.36 4.22 -5.43
C VAL A 34 -8.95 4.79 -5.34
N GLY A 35 -8.11 4.21 -4.48
CA GLY A 35 -6.67 4.42 -4.48
C GLY A 35 -5.96 3.38 -5.34
N ILE A 36 -5.14 3.84 -6.29
CA ILE A 36 -4.35 2.97 -7.17
C ILE A 36 -2.90 3.04 -6.74
N ILE A 37 -2.35 1.90 -6.31
CA ILE A 37 -0.99 1.79 -5.77
C ILE A 37 -0.18 0.84 -6.66
N PRO A 38 0.44 1.34 -7.75
CA PRO A 38 1.38 0.54 -8.51
C PRO A 38 2.66 0.30 -7.71
N HIS A 39 3.32 -0.84 -7.94
CA HIS A 39 4.69 -1.03 -7.51
C HIS A 39 5.58 0.09 -8.09
N PHE A 40 6.64 0.51 -7.39
CA PHE A 40 7.42 1.71 -7.73
C PHE A 40 8.08 1.68 -9.13
N LYS A 41 8.23 0.48 -9.70
CA LYS A 41 8.74 0.23 -11.07
C LYS A 41 7.65 0.22 -12.15
N GLU A 42 6.38 0.27 -11.76
CA GLU A 42 5.21 0.10 -12.63
C GLU A 42 4.34 1.35 -12.70
N GLN A 43 4.81 2.48 -12.12
CA GLN A 43 4.06 3.74 -12.05
C GLN A 43 3.62 4.24 -13.44
N ASP A 44 4.52 4.12 -14.43
CA ASP A 44 4.25 4.55 -15.80
C ASP A 44 3.57 3.46 -16.65
N HIS A 45 3.16 2.34 -16.05
CA HIS A 45 2.53 1.25 -16.79
C HIS A 45 1.17 1.71 -17.34
N PRO A 46 0.84 1.48 -18.63
CA PRO A 46 -0.37 2.01 -19.26
C PRO A 46 -1.68 1.62 -18.56
N VAL A 47 -1.68 0.47 -17.86
CA VAL A 47 -2.84 0.03 -17.08
C VAL A 47 -3.12 0.95 -15.90
N VAL A 48 -2.11 1.54 -15.26
CA VAL A 48 -2.29 2.48 -14.15
C VAL A 48 -3.10 3.69 -14.63
N LYS A 49 -2.71 4.26 -15.77
CA LYS A 49 -3.45 5.36 -16.40
C LYS A 49 -4.88 4.96 -16.74
N LYS A 50 -5.08 3.78 -17.35
CA LYS A 50 -6.43 3.27 -17.66
C LYS A 50 -7.29 3.11 -16.41
N LEU A 51 -6.72 2.63 -15.30
CA LEU A 51 -7.45 2.49 -14.05
C LEU A 51 -7.87 3.87 -13.51
N LEU A 52 -6.98 4.86 -13.54
CA LEU A 52 -7.30 6.23 -13.14
C LEU A 52 -8.42 6.83 -14.00
N ASP A 53 -8.37 6.62 -15.31
CA ASP A 53 -9.35 7.14 -16.26
C ASP A 53 -10.72 6.43 -16.17
N ASN A 54 -10.76 5.19 -15.66
CA ASN A 54 -11.98 4.37 -15.60
C ASN A 54 -12.78 4.50 -14.30
N TYR A 55 -12.17 5.01 -13.23
CA TYR A 55 -12.83 5.19 -11.93
C TYR A 55 -12.96 6.67 -11.61
N ASP A 56 -14.21 7.12 -11.45
CA ASP A 56 -14.50 8.46 -10.95
C ASP A 56 -13.93 8.63 -9.54
N ASN A 57 -13.36 9.81 -9.26
CA ASN A 57 -12.73 10.15 -7.99
C ASN A 57 -11.66 9.14 -7.53
N SER A 58 -10.84 8.66 -8.47
CA SER A 58 -9.67 7.83 -8.19
C SER A 58 -8.43 8.68 -7.91
N THR A 59 -7.44 8.09 -7.23
CA THR A 59 -6.17 8.75 -6.94
C THR A 59 -4.99 7.81 -7.13
N LEU A 60 -3.89 8.34 -7.68
CA LEU A 60 -2.61 7.64 -7.73
C LEU A 60 -1.89 7.81 -6.41
N ILE A 61 -1.43 6.72 -5.83
CA ILE A 61 -0.63 6.73 -4.59
C ILE A 61 0.81 6.35 -4.94
N ASP A 62 1.69 7.33 -4.92
CA ASP A 62 3.11 7.15 -5.21
C ASP A 62 3.87 6.73 -3.94
N LEU A 63 4.30 5.46 -3.90
CA LEU A 63 5.09 4.91 -2.79
C LEU A 63 6.48 5.55 -2.60
N LYS A 64 6.94 6.40 -3.52
CA LYS A 64 8.19 7.18 -3.39
C LYS A 64 7.99 8.44 -2.56
N GLU A 65 6.75 8.83 -2.28
CA GLU A 65 6.45 9.97 -1.41
C GLU A 65 6.85 9.69 0.06
N ASN A 66 6.69 10.70 0.90
CA ASN A 66 6.90 10.54 2.34
C ASN A 66 5.99 9.42 2.89
N PRO A 67 6.52 8.43 3.64
CA PRO A 67 5.74 7.30 4.11
C PRO A 67 4.49 7.67 4.90
N LYS A 68 4.55 8.73 5.72
CA LYS A 68 3.39 9.18 6.49
C LYS A 68 2.27 9.69 5.56
N LYS A 69 2.63 10.43 4.51
CA LYS A 69 1.68 10.92 3.50
C LYS A 69 1.07 9.76 2.70
N VAL A 70 1.89 8.77 2.35
CA VAL A 70 1.40 7.56 1.65
C VAL A 70 0.37 6.84 2.52
N VAL A 71 0.69 6.58 3.78
CA VAL A 71 -0.21 5.91 4.73
C VAL A 71 -1.50 6.71 4.93
N GLU A 72 -1.40 8.03 5.11
CA GLU A 72 -2.56 8.92 5.22
C GLU A 72 -3.43 8.85 3.96
N LYS A 73 -2.85 8.97 2.77
CA LYS A 73 -3.55 8.92 1.49
C LYS A 73 -4.22 7.58 1.22
N ILE A 74 -3.60 6.47 1.65
CA ILE A 74 -4.23 5.14 1.64
C ILE A 74 -5.47 5.17 2.55
N GLY A 75 -5.34 5.72 3.77
CA GLY A 75 -6.45 5.89 4.71
C GLY A 75 -7.61 6.73 4.18
N GLU A 76 -7.36 7.68 3.27
CA GLU A 76 -8.36 8.53 2.61
C GLU A 76 -9.17 7.80 1.51
N CYS A 77 -8.84 6.55 1.16
CA CYS A 77 -9.49 5.80 0.09
C CYS A 77 -10.57 4.83 0.60
N GLU A 78 -11.66 4.65 -0.14
CA GLU A 78 -12.69 3.63 0.16
C GLU A 78 -12.30 2.23 -0.33
N TYR A 79 -11.60 2.14 -1.47
CA TYR A 79 -11.10 0.90 -2.05
C TYR A 79 -9.65 1.07 -2.50
N ILE A 80 -8.87 -0.01 -2.49
CA ILE A 80 -7.50 -0.02 -3.01
C ILE A 80 -7.34 -1.04 -4.13
N ILE A 81 -6.68 -0.63 -5.22
CA ILE A 81 -6.18 -1.54 -6.27
C ILE A 81 -4.66 -1.42 -6.25
N SER A 82 -3.94 -2.52 -6.03
CA SER A 82 -2.49 -2.45 -5.88
C SER A 82 -1.74 -3.59 -6.56
N SER A 83 -0.58 -3.28 -7.12
CA SER A 83 0.44 -4.28 -7.49
C SER A 83 1.62 -4.34 -6.49
N SER A 84 1.51 -3.62 -5.36
CA SER A 84 2.51 -3.60 -4.28
C SER A 84 1.96 -4.28 -3.04
N LEU A 85 2.70 -5.25 -2.50
CA LEU A 85 2.33 -5.93 -1.26
C LEU A 85 2.24 -4.95 -0.08
N HIS A 86 3.19 -4.02 0.05
CA HIS A 86 3.17 -3.00 1.10
C HIS A 86 1.92 -2.11 1.04
N GLY A 87 1.47 -1.76 -0.17
CA GLY A 87 0.23 -1.00 -0.36
C GLY A 87 -1.00 -1.75 0.19
N MET A 88 -1.07 -3.06 -0.07
CA MET A 88 -2.15 -3.91 0.45
C MET A 88 -2.09 -4.06 1.97
N ILE A 89 -0.91 -4.32 2.54
CA ILE A 89 -0.74 -4.48 3.99
C ILE A 89 -1.17 -3.21 4.74
N VAL A 90 -0.83 -2.03 4.21
CA VAL A 90 -1.29 -0.76 4.81
C VAL A 90 -2.81 -0.61 4.64
N ALA A 91 -3.39 -0.95 3.50
CA ALA A 91 -4.84 -0.92 3.31
C ALA A 91 -5.57 -1.84 4.31
N ASP A 92 -5.05 -3.05 4.54
CA ASP A 92 -5.57 -4.01 5.52
C ASP A 92 -5.54 -3.43 6.95
N SER A 93 -4.50 -2.66 7.31
CA SER A 93 -4.41 -1.99 8.61
C SER A 93 -5.56 -1.00 8.85
N PHE A 94 -6.07 -0.36 7.79
CA PHE A 94 -7.23 0.54 7.86
C PHE A 94 -8.57 -0.17 7.60
N HIS A 95 -8.58 -1.49 7.45
CA HIS A 95 -9.74 -2.28 7.05
C HIS A 95 -10.36 -1.83 5.72
N ILE A 96 -9.52 -1.40 4.78
CA ILE A 96 -9.95 -0.95 3.45
C ILE A 96 -9.97 -2.16 2.51
N PRO A 97 -11.12 -2.48 1.88
CA PRO A 97 -11.19 -3.53 0.88
C PRO A 97 -10.18 -3.26 -0.25
N ASN A 98 -9.38 -4.26 -0.59
CA ASN A 98 -8.33 -4.12 -1.59
C ASN A 98 -8.23 -5.31 -2.56
N MET A 99 -7.73 -5.04 -3.76
CA MET A 99 -7.52 -6.00 -4.83
C MET A 99 -6.07 -5.99 -5.30
N HIS A 100 -5.42 -7.16 -5.25
CA HIS A 100 -4.11 -7.36 -5.86
C HIS A 100 -4.23 -7.50 -7.37
N ILE A 101 -3.38 -6.77 -8.11
CA ILE A 101 -3.25 -6.87 -9.56
C ILE A 101 -1.80 -7.14 -9.95
N THR A 102 -1.60 -7.88 -11.04
CA THR A 102 -0.27 -8.12 -11.60
C THR A 102 -0.15 -7.34 -12.91
N LEU A 103 0.80 -6.40 -12.97
CA LEU A 103 1.06 -5.58 -14.16
C LEU A 103 2.25 -6.10 -14.98
N THR A 104 3.22 -6.73 -14.33
CA THR A 104 4.38 -7.35 -14.99
C THR A 104 4.66 -8.75 -14.43
N ASN A 105 5.25 -9.63 -15.24
CA ASN A 105 5.68 -10.96 -14.81
C ASN A 105 6.99 -10.94 -13.98
N ASN A 106 7.48 -9.76 -13.60
CA ASN A 106 8.66 -9.62 -12.77
C ASN A 106 8.29 -9.76 -11.29
N MET A 107 7.79 -10.95 -10.92
CA MET A 107 7.51 -11.34 -9.54
C MET A 107 8.80 -11.66 -8.75
N PHE A 108 9.82 -10.81 -8.86
CA PHE A 108 10.75 -10.70 -7.74
C PHE A 108 10.03 -9.83 -6.73
N GLY A 109 9.41 -10.49 -5.75
CA GLY A 109 8.75 -9.81 -4.64
C GLY A 109 9.70 -8.80 -3.98
N ASP A 110 9.11 -7.96 -3.15
CA ASP A 110 9.70 -6.88 -2.34
C ASP A 110 10.72 -7.43 -1.30
N GLY A 111 11.38 -8.56 -1.60
CA GLY A 111 12.39 -9.21 -0.83
C GLY A 111 13.55 -8.27 -0.60
N ASN A 112 13.55 -7.67 0.59
CA ASN A 112 14.63 -7.82 1.55
C ASN A 112 15.91 -8.37 0.91
N LYS A 113 16.80 -7.46 0.52
CA LYS A 113 18.23 -7.76 0.56
C LYS A 113 18.73 -7.58 1.98
#